data_AF-A0A2S1LQ08-F1
#
_entry.id   AF-A0A2S1LQ08-F1
#
_cell.length_a   1.000
_cell.length_b   1.000
_cell.length_c   1.000
_cell.angle_alpha   90.00
_cell.angle_beta   90.00
_cell.angle_gamma   90.00
#
_symmetry.space_group_name_H-M   'P 1'
#
loop_
_entity.id
_entity.type
_entity.pdbx_description
1 polymer ?
#
loop_
_entity_poly.entity_id
_entity_poly.type
_entity_poly.pdbx_seq_one_letter_code
_entity_poly.pdbx_strand_id
1 'polypeptide(L)'
;MATQIKEQKSQGSSTEQVLNETSSSKINLLNEYGGFAFLENVIDGLSNLNPTRKARKNIFLNDVEWESERTNLTNKIDLWLDLLKDNNAVESMIEVADAKATSAELTLNKNLKYALNVSRELETSYRSVSLFYKNTESDKIKNVTILNADISQLKDLDNTLYFDYVSNELKQNFDRLDLRQNYSILSVPGYLGSNAVLDKWSKIAHENKAVLLTDFQDLETPDDVIDIFFNANHTGGDVHKSNTIMTCNYLLGRSKYDEVGEEESLYVPPSTSLAGKIYKTLMSQVVAGKKFGGLNEVESVRFDLKKSEISELERMGLVPMVNEYSKIMAFSAKTLFNGDNLGLQTYSVVRVFDHITKVLFDFLNRRAFENWTTRTEADLRSQIIKFLDGIKGPTNLIEKFTVMKIEQDKTQKDRILLDIHITPYFPAKSFVIQLDGHKGDGPEDAVWNSEYKQV
;
A
#
# COMPACT_ATOMS: atom_id res chain seq x y z
N MET A 1 -2.12 63.31 -50.12
CA MET A 1 -1.46 62.56 -49.03
C MET A 1 -1.04 61.17 -49.54
N ALA A 2 -0.05 61.09 -50.42
CA ALA A 2 0.45 59.82 -50.94
C ALA A 2 1.92 59.95 -51.40
N THR A 3 2.81 60.43 -50.52
CA THR A 3 4.23 60.57 -50.87
C THR A 3 5.19 60.52 -49.68
N GLN A 4 4.92 59.72 -48.64
CA GLN A 4 5.86 59.59 -47.49
C GLN A 4 6.09 58.16 -46.96
N ILE A 5 5.64 57.10 -47.63
CA ILE A 5 5.80 55.71 -47.09
C ILE A 5 6.93 54.92 -47.79
N LYS A 6 7.70 55.51 -48.71
CA LYS A 6 8.71 54.77 -49.50
C LYS A 6 10.16 54.81 -48.98
N GLU A 7 10.47 55.51 -47.89
CA GLU A 7 11.87 55.70 -47.45
C GLU A 7 12.32 54.95 -46.19
N GLN A 8 11.47 54.20 -45.50
CA GLN A 8 11.89 53.48 -44.27
C GLN A 8 12.08 51.95 -44.41
N LYS A 9 11.93 51.37 -45.62
CA LYS A 9 12.15 49.93 -45.84
C LYS A 9 13.54 49.55 -46.36
N SER A 10 14.46 50.51 -46.52
CA SER A 10 15.79 50.27 -47.10
C SER A 10 16.94 50.09 -46.08
N GLN A 11 16.67 50.15 -44.78
CA GLN A 11 17.73 50.02 -43.74
C GLN A 11 17.81 48.65 -43.06
N GLY A 12 16.85 47.74 -43.28
CA GLY A 12 16.87 46.38 -42.69
C GLY A 12 17.58 45.30 -43.54
N SER A 13 17.73 45.52 -44.86
CA SER A 13 18.31 44.51 -45.77
C SER A 13 19.84 44.52 -45.81
N SER A 14 20.47 45.62 -45.40
CA SER A 14 21.93 45.77 -45.42
C SER A 14 22.60 45.03 -44.25
N THR A 15 21.94 44.85 -43.11
CA THR A 15 22.53 44.14 -41.96
C THR A 15 22.50 42.61 -42.14
N GLU A 16 21.44 42.05 -42.73
CA GLU A 16 21.35 40.62 -43.05
C GLU A 16 22.24 40.20 -44.22
N GLN A 17 22.49 41.08 -45.20
CA GLN A 17 23.42 40.81 -46.30
C GLN A 17 24.88 40.82 -45.81
N VAL A 18 25.25 41.76 -44.92
CA VAL A 18 26.61 41.84 -44.35
C VAL A 18 26.89 40.66 -43.40
N LEU A 19 25.91 40.20 -42.62
CA LEU A 19 26.04 38.99 -41.79
C LEU A 19 26.20 37.73 -42.65
N ASN A 20 25.43 37.58 -43.74
CA ASN A 20 25.53 36.43 -44.64
C ASN A 20 26.85 36.39 -45.43
N GLU A 21 27.38 37.53 -45.89
CA GLU A 21 28.67 37.59 -46.59
C GLU A 21 29.83 37.23 -45.63
N THR A 22 29.79 37.72 -44.39
CA THR A 22 30.83 37.43 -43.38
C THR A 22 30.77 35.99 -42.86
N SER A 23 29.58 35.38 -42.76
CA SER A 23 29.42 33.96 -42.44
C SER A 23 29.85 33.05 -43.59
N SER A 24 29.59 33.45 -44.84
CA SER A 24 29.99 32.67 -46.02
C SER A 24 31.51 32.58 -46.20
N SER A 25 32.24 33.66 -45.89
CA SER A 25 33.71 33.67 -45.96
C SER A 25 34.37 32.82 -44.87
N LYS A 26 33.79 32.77 -43.67
CA LYS A 26 34.24 31.89 -42.57
C LYS A 26 33.92 30.42 -42.80
N ILE A 27 32.80 30.10 -43.45
CA ILE A 27 32.46 28.72 -43.84
C ILE A 27 33.41 28.21 -44.92
N ASN A 28 33.90 29.10 -45.80
CA ASN A 28 34.86 28.72 -46.84
C ASN A 28 36.24 28.32 -46.29
N LEU A 29 36.63 28.79 -45.10
CA LEU A 29 37.85 28.33 -44.40
C LEU A 29 37.76 26.85 -43.98
N LEU A 30 36.55 26.31 -43.81
CA LEU A 30 36.35 24.90 -43.47
C LEU A 30 36.55 23.98 -44.69
N ASN A 31 36.56 24.53 -45.92
CA ASN A 31 36.72 23.72 -47.13
C ASN A 31 38.09 23.02 -47.21
N GLU A 32 39.14 23.58 -46.60
CA GLU A 32 40.47 22.95 -46.52
C GLU A 32 40.47 21.68 -45.64
N TYR A 33 39.49 21.53 -44.73
CA TYR A 33 39.38 20.42 -43.78
C TYR A 33 38.18 19.49 -44.06
N GLY A 34 37.62 19.53 -45.28
CA GLY A 34 36.49 18.69 -45.69
C GLY A 34 35.13 19.40 -45.74
N GLY A 35 35.10 20.71 -45.47
CA GLY A 35 33.93 21.57 -45.64
C GLY A 35 32.78 21.28 -44.68
N PHE A 36 31.61 21.86 -44.97
CA PHE A 36 30.41 21.69 -44.13
C PHE A 36 29.93 20.22 -44.09
N ALA A 37 30.18 19.45 -45.15
CA ALA A 37 29.82 18.03 -45.23
C ALA A 37 30.56 17.15 -44.20
N PHE A 38 31.77 17.53 -43.79
CA PHE A 38 32.48 16.87 -42.70
C PHE A 38 31.78 17.11 -41.36
N LEU A 39 31.38 18.35 -41.08
CA LEU A 39 30.68 18.71 -39.85
C LEU A 39 29.27 18.10 -39.77
N GLU A 40 28.61 17.87 -40.90
CA GLU A 40 27.33 17.14 -40.96
C GLU A 40 27.43 15.70 -40.46
N ASN A 41 28.57 15.05 -40.63
CA ASN A 41 28.79 13.67 -40.19
C ASN A 41 29.26 13.58 -38.72
N VAL A 42 29.86 14.66 -38.19
CA VAL A 42 30.39 14.71 -36.83
C VAL A 42 29.35 15.23 -35.83
N ILE A 43 28.54 16.21 -36.23
CA ILE A 43 27.56 16.85 -35.35
C ILE A 43 26.15 16.51 -35.84
N ASP A 44 25.50 15.61 -35.12
CA ASP A 44 24.14 15.18 -35.41
C ASP A 44 23.14 16.35 -35.27
N GLY A 45 22.32 16.55 -36.31
CA GLY A 45 21.40 17.67 -36.48
C GLY A 45 21.94 18.85 -37.31
N LEU A 46 23.25 18.93 -37.55
CA LEU A 46 23.86 20.04 -38.31
C LEU A 46 23.49 20.02 -39.80
N SER A 47 23.03 18.87 -40.32
CA SER A 47 22.53 18.71 -41.69
C SER A 47 21.33 19.59 -42.03
N ASN A 48 20.54 19.98 -41.02
CA ASN A 48 19.43 20.90 -41.18
C ASN A 48 19.89 22.36 -41.42
N LEU A 49 21.14 22.71 -41.07
CA LEU A 49 21.73 24.04 -41.26
C LEU A 49 22.59 24.17 -42.51
N ASN A 50 22.63 23.16 -43.38
CA ASN A 50 23.47 23.15 -44.57
C ASN A 50 23.20 24.34 -45.51
N PRO A 51 24.21 25.18 -45.82
CA PRO A 51 24.07 26.33 -46.72
C PRO A 51 23.61 25.97 -48.14
N THR A 52 23.89 24.73 -48.59
CA THR A 52 23.49 24.23 -49.91
C THR A 52 22.00 23.87 -49.98
N ARG A 53 21.37 23.56 -48.84
CA ARG A 53 19.95 23.14 -48.73
C ARG A 53 19.08 24.27 -48.14
N LYS A 54 18.97 25.38 -48.89
CA LYS A 54 18.27 26.62 -48.47
C LYS A 54 16.83 26.41 -47.98
N ALA A 55 16.06 25.54 -48.63
CA ALA A 55 14.66 25.28 -48.24
C ALA A 55 14.57 24.60 -46.87
N ARG A 56 15.40 23.58 -46.62
CA ARG A 56 15.44 22.84 -45.35
C ARG A 56 15.95 23.70 -44.20
N LYS A 57 16.96 24.54 -44.46
CA LYS A 57 17.45 25.54 -43.51
C LYS A 57 16.39 26.56 -43.12
N ASN A 58 15.64 27.09 -44.10
CA ASN A 58 14.57 28.06 -43.82
C ASN A 58 13.40 27.44 -43.06
N ILE A 59 13.05 26.19 -43.31
CA ILE A 59 12.03 25.47 -42.55
C ILE A 59 12.52 25.26 -41.10
N PHE A 60 13.74 24.72 -40.93
CA PHE A 60 14.32 24.46 -39.61
C PHE A 60 14.51 25.73 -38.76
N LEU A 61 14.75 26.90 -39.35
CA LEU A 61 14.94 28.15 -38.62
C LEU A 61 13.63 28.85 -38.22
N ASN A 62 12.56 28.71 -39.00
CA ASN A 62 11.33 29.49 -38.81
C ASN A 62 10.17 28.69 -38.21
N ASP A 63 10.22 27.37 -38.27
CA ASP A 63 9.12 26.51 -37.82
C ASP A 63 9.18 26.25 -36.30
N VAL A 64 8.02 26.24 -35.64
CA VAL A 64 7.91 26.10 -34.17
C VAL A 64 8.17 24.66 -33.74
N GLU A 65 7.81 23.68 -34.58
CA GLU A 65 8.00 22.26 -34.26
C GLU A 65 9.47 21.86 -34.05
N TRP A 66 10.41 22.65 -34.60
CA TRP A 66 11.85 22.39 -34.55
C TRP A 66 12.57 23.17 -33.43
N GLU A 67 11.84 23.84 -32.52
CA GLU A 67 12.43 24.67 -31.47
C GLU A 67 13.29 23.87 -30.47
N SER A 68 12.82 22.69 -30.07
CA SER A 68 13.56 21.78 -29.18
C SER A 68 14.85 21.29 -29.85
N GLU A 69 14.78 20.92 -31.13
CA GLU A 69 15.94 20.48 -31.90
C GLU A 69 16.96 21.60 -32.15
N ARG A 70 16.50 22.83 -32.40
CA ARG A 70 17.39 24.00 -32.50
C ARG A 70 18.15 24.22 -31.21
N THR A 71 17.46 24.18 -30.07
CA THR A 71 18.08 24.38 -28.75
C THR A 71 19.09 23.29 -28.45
N ASN A 72 18.76 22.03 -28.75
CA ASN A 72 19.70 20.91 -28.63
C ASN A 72 20.91 21.05 -29.56
N LEU A 73 20.71 21.48 -30.80
CA LEU A 73 21.81 21.69 -31.74
C LEU A 73 22.74 22.82 -31.30
N THR A 74 22.19 23.92 -30.78
CA THR A 74 22.97 25.01 -30.18
C THR A 74 23.82 24.49 -29.02
N ASN A 75 23.21 23.77 -28.07
CA ASN A 75 23.93 23.19 -26.93
C ASN A 75 25.05 22.23 -27.38
N LYS A 76 24.80 21.39 -28.39
CA LYS A 76 25.81 20.50 -28.96
C LYS A 76 26.97 21.29 -29.58
N ILE A 77 26.68 22.32 -30.36
CA ILE A 77 27.70 23.17 -31.00
C ILE A 77 28.52 23.90 -29.93
N ASP A 78 27.88 24.45 -28.90
CA ASP A 78 28.58 25.13 -27.80
C ASP A 78 29.50 24.17 -27.04
N LEU A 79 29.07 22.92 -26.82
CA LEU A 79 29.90 21.90 -26.18
C LEU A 79 31.13 21.53 -27.02
N TRP A 80 30.98 21.43 -28.35
CA TRP A 80 32.10 21.26 -29.28
C TRP A 80 33.02 22.48 -29.30
N LEU A 81 32.46 23.70 -29.27
CA LEU A 81 33.23 24.93 -29.24
C LEU A 81 34.07 25.05 -27.95
N ASP A 82 33.51 24.69 -26.81
CA ASP A 82 34.22 24.67 -25.53
C ASP A 82 35.35 23.63 -25.54
N LEU A 83 35.10 22.43 -26.08
CA LEU A 83 36.12 21.39 -26.20
C LEU A 83 37.28 21.80 -27.11
N LEU A 84 36.98 22.46 -28.24
CA LEU A 84 37.96 22.86 -29.26
C LEU A 84 38.77 24.12 -28.89
N LYS A 85 38.23 24.99 -28.03
CA LYS A 85 38.93 26.21 -27.58
C LYS A 85 39.96 25.92 -26.49
N ASP A 86 39.67 24.95 -25.63
CA ASP A 86 40.47 24.70 -24.43
C ASP A 86 41.54 23.60 -24.62
N ASN A 87 41.52 22.88 -25.75
CA ASN A 87 42.40 21.73 -26.00
C ASN A 87 43.02 21.76 -27.40
N ASN A 88 44.31 21.42 -27.48
CA ASN A 88 45.06 21.35 -28.74
C ASN A 88 45.37 19.91 -29.20
N ALA A 89 45.08 18.90 -28.37
CA ALA A 89 45.33 17.49 -28.64
C ALA A 89 44.05 16.66 -28.50
N VAL A 90 43.89 15.64 -29.35
CA VAL A 90 42.72 14.75 -29.34
C VAL A 90 42.62 13.98 -28.03
N GLU A 91 43.76 13.54 -27.49
CA GLU A 91 43.83 12.81 -26.22
C GLU A 91 43.30 13.64 -25.05
N SER A 92 43.68 14.93 -24.97
CA SER A 92 43.19 15.82 -23.91
C SER A 92 41.71 16.18 -24.07
N MET A 93 41.19 16.24 -25.31
CA MET A 93 39.76 16.41 -25.55
C MET A 93 38.94 15.22 -25.04
N ILE A 94 39.44 13.99 -25.23
CA ILE A 94 38.80 12.76 -24.72
C ILE A 94 38.80 12.78 -23.18
N GLU A 95 39.95 13.06 -22.55
CA GLU A 95 40.03 13.12 -21.08
C GLU A 95 39.10 14.17 -20.48
N VAL A 96 39.01 15.37 -21.07
CA VAL A 96 38.11 16.44 -20.61
C VAL A 96 36.65 16.07 -20.83
N ALA A 97 36.31 15.42 -21.95
CA ALA A 97 34.97 14.94 -22.22
C ALA A 97 34.54 13.85 -21.22
N ASP A 98 35.42 12.88 -20.94
CA ASP A 98 35.18 11.82 -19.96
C ASP A 98 35.06 12.39 -18.54
N ALA A 99 35.90 13.37 -18.18
CA ALA A 99 35.82 14.05 -16.89
C ALA A 99 34.52 14.85 -16.74
N LYS A 100 34.08 15.56 -17.80
CA LYS A 100 32.80 16.28 -17.83
C LYS A 100 31.61 15.31 -17.76
N ALA A 101 31.66 14.20 -18.49
CA ALA A 101 30.62 13.17 -18.46
C ALA A 101 30.51 12.56 -17.06
N THR A 102 31.63 12.18 -16.46
CA THR A 102 31.69 11.66 -15.07
C THR A 102 31.17 12.68 -14.07
N SER A 103 31.53 13.96 -14.21
CA SER A 103 31.03 15.03 -13.33
C SER A 103 29.53 15.27 -13.47
N ALA A 104 29.01 15.23 -14.70
CA ALA A 104 27.58 15.35 -14.98
C ALA A 104 26.80 14.16 -14.41
N GLU A 105 27.32 12.94 -14.56
CA GLU A 105 26.74 11.72 -14.01
C GLU A 105 26.69 11.77 -12.47
N LEU A 106 27.79 12.16 -11.81
CA LEU A 106 27.83 12.34 -10.36
C LEU A 106 26.80 13.38 -9.89
N THR A 107 26.65 14.48 -10.63
CA THR A 107 25.68 15.54 -10.31
C THR A 107 24.24 15.05 -10.50
N LEU A 108 23.98 14.32 -11.59
CA LEU A 108 22.69 13.70 -11.86
C LEU A 108 22.32 12.71 -10.75
N ASN A 109 23.22 11.79 -10.40
CA ASN A 109 22.99 10.79 -9.36
C ASN A 109 22.76 11.44 -8.00
N LYS A 110 23.50 12.51 -7.66
CA LYS A 110 23.26 13.29 -6.43
C LYS A 110 21.86 13.92 -6.41
N ASN A 111 21.43 14.50 -7.52
CA ASN A 111 20.11 15.12 -7.65
C ASN A 111 18.98 14.08 -7.61
N LEU A 112 19.18 12.92 -8.26
CA LEU A 112 18.25 11.79 -8.20
C LEU A 112 18.13 11.24 -6.78
N LYS A 113 19.25 11.05 -6.07
CA LYS A 113 19.24 10.63 -4.65
C LYS A 113 18.46 11.61 -3.79
N TYR A 114 18.65 12.91 -4.01
CA TYR A 114 17.90 13.94 -3.30
C TYR A 114 16.39 13.88 -3.62
N ALA A 115 16.03 13.77 -4.91
CA ALA A 115 14.64 13.68 -5.33
C ALA A 115 13.93 12.46 -4.73
N LEU A 116 14.58 11.29 -4.78
CA LEU A 116 14.06 10.04 -4.21
C LEU A 116 13.88 10.14 -2.70
N ASN A 117 14.82 10.75 -1.98
CA ASN A 117 14.71 10.97 -0.54
C ASN A 117 13.54 11.89 -0.18
N VAL A 118 13.35 12.98 -0.93
CA VAL A 118 12.24 13.92 -0.70
C VAL A 118 10.89 13.29 -1.05
N SER A 119 10.82 12.48 -2.11
CA SER A 119 9.59 11.80 -2.50
C SER A 119 9.28 10.53 -1.72
N ARG A 120 10.22 10.04 -0.88
CA ARG A 120 10.15 8.71 -0.23
C ARG A 120 8.84 8.51 0.55
N GLU A 121 8.49 9.48 1.38
CA GLU A 121 7.28 9.41 2.22
C GLU A 121 6.00 9.37 1.36
N LEU A 122 5.90 10.27 0.38
CA LEU A 122 4.78 10.33 -0.55
C LEU A 122 4.67 9.04 -1.37
N GLU A 123 5.81 8.52 -1.84
CA GLU A 123 5.88 7.26 -2.57
C GLU A 123 5.35 6.10 -1.71
N THR A 124 5.77 6.00 -0.45
CA THR A 124 5.27 4.99 0.50
C THR A 124 3.76 5.10 0.68
N SER A 125 3.22 6.28 0.95
CA SER A 125 1.78 6.48 1.18
C SER A 125 0.93 6.12 -0.04
N TYR A 126 1.31 6.59 -1.24
CA TYR A 126 0.57 6.29 -2.47
C TYR A 126 0.71 4.82 -2.88
N ARG A 127 1.86 4.19 -2.65
CA ARG A 127 2.02 2.74 -2.84
C ARG A 127 1.15 1.95 -1.86
N SER A 128 1.06 2.33 -0.59
CA SER A 128 0.15 1.71 0.38
C SER A 128 -1.30 1.76 -0.08
N VAL A 129 -1.75 2.92 -0.59
CA VAL A 129 -3.11 3.09 -1.13
C VAL A 129 -3.31 2.24 -2.39
N SER A 130 -2.33 2.23 -3.31
CA SER A 130 -2.37 1.38 -4.51
C SER A 130 -2.50 -0.10 -4.14
N LEU A 131 -1.68 -0.58 -3.20
CA LEU A 131 -1.70 -1.96 -2.74
C LEU A 131 -3.04 -2.36 -2.10
N PHE A 132 -3.70 -1.45 -1.37
CA PHE A 132 -5.06 -1.69 -0.88
C PHE A 132 -6.01 -2.03 -2.03
N TYR A 133 -6.08 -1.17 -3.06
CA TYR A 133 -6.97 -1.38 -4.21
C TYR A 133 -6.62 -2.66 -4.97
N LYS A 134 -5.34 -2.93 -5.20
CA LYS A 134 -4.86 -4.14 -5.90
C LYS A 134 -5.18 -5.43 -5.16
N ASN A 135 -5.19 -5.40 -3.83
CA ASN A 135 -5.52 -6.55 -3.00
C ASN A 135 -7.02 -6.74 -2.75
N THR A 136 -7.85 -5.72 -3.02
CA THR A 136 -9.32 -5.91 -3.02
C THR A 136 -9.82 -6.76 -4.19
N GLU A 137 -9.08 -6.77 -5.31
CA GLU A 137 -9.44 -7.48 -6.55
C GLU A 137 -10.88 -7.21 -7.01
N SER A 138 -11.35 -5.97 -6.83
CA SER A 138 -12.69 -5.54 -7.19
C SER A 138 -12.63 -4.26 -8.03
N ASP A 139 -13.41 -4.21 -9.11
CA ASP A 139 -13.47 -3.04 -9.99
C ASP A 139 -14.08 -1.80 -9.30
N LYS A 140 -14.94 -2.02 -8.30
CA LYS A 140 -15.61 -0.93 -7.57
C LYS A 140 -15.74 -1.26 -6.09
N ILE A 141 -15.05 -0.48 -5.27
CA ILE A 141 -15.18 -0.51 -3.82
C ILE A 141 -16.27 0.48 -3.40
N LYS A 142 -17.11 0.09 -2.45
CA LYS A 142 -18.16 0.94 -1.87
C LYS A 142 -17.73 1.40 -0.49
N ASN A 143 -18.16 2.60 -0.09
CA ASN A 143 -17.95 3.16 1.25
C ASN A 143 -16.46 3.25 1.66
N VAL A 144 -15.66 3.88 0.80
CA VAL A 144 -14.23 4.16 1.07
C VAL A 144 -14.06 5.64 1.34
N THR A 145 -13.40 5.94 2.45
CA THR A 145 -13.03 7.30 2.84
C THR A 145 -11.53 7.30 3.08
N ILE A 146 -10.80 8.18 2.38
CA ILE A 146 -9.36 8.35 2.54
C ILE A 146 -9.13 9.66 3.28
N LEU A 147 -8.43 9.57 4.41
CA LEU A 147 -8.04 10.72 5.21
C LEU A 147 -6.53 10.89 5.07
N ASN A 148 -6.12 12.08 4.63
CA ASN A 148 -4.71 12.45 4.64
C ASN A 148 -4.34 12.94 6.04
N ALA A 149 -3.40 12.26 6.69
CA ALA A 149 -2.92 12.60 8.01
C ALA A 149 -1.46 12.15 8.14
N ASP A 150 -0.63 12.99 8.75
CA ASP A 150 0.74 12.60 9.11
C ASP A 150 0.70 11.64 10.32
N ILE A 151 1.61 10.66 10.34
CA ILE A 151 1.64 9.66 11.40
C ILE A 151 1.94 10.27 12.77
N SER A 152 2.68 11.38 12.84
CA SER A 152 2.97 12.09 14.08
C SER A 152 1.71 12.73 14.65
N GLN A 153 0.82 13.24 13.78
CA GLN A 153 -0.46 13.79 14.18
C GLN A 153 -1.42 12.70 14.70
N LEU A 154 -1.33 11.48 14.15
CA LEU A 154 -2.12 10.34 14.63
C LEU A 154 -1.63 9.75 15.96
N LYS A 155 -0.41 10.12 16.38
CA LYS A 155 0.21 9.77 17.66
C LYS A 155 0.02 10.82 18.74
N ASP A 156 -0.34 12.03 18.34
CA ASP A 156 -0.45 13.17 19.24
C ASP A 156 -1.73 13.07 20.08
N LEU A 157 -1.58 12.77 21.37
CA LEU A 157 -2.71 12.70 22.30
C LEU A 157 -3.19 14.08 22.76
N ASP A 158 -2.34 15.10 22.65
CA ASP A 158 -2.65 16.48 23.04
C ASP A 158 -3.48 17.16 21.95
N ASN A 159 -3.19 16.87 20.68
CA ASN A 159 -4.00 17.31 19.55
C ASN A 159 -5.04 16.26 19.12
N THR A 160 -6.26 16.39 19.64
CA THR A 160 -7.32 15.42 19.40
C THR A 160 -8.03 15.56 18.05
N LEU A 161 -7.67 16.52 17.20
CA LEU A 161 -8.41 16.83 15.96
C LEU A 161 -8.73 15.59 15.11
N TYR A 162 -7.73 14.76 14.82
CA TYR A 162 -7.91 13.56 14.00
C TYR A 162 -8.65 12.45 14.74
N PHE A 163 -8.36 12.26 16.03
CA PHE A 163 -9.07 11.30 16.86
C PHE A 163 -10.56 11.61 16.92
N ASP A 164 -10.90 12.87 17.16
CA ASP A 164 -12.28 13.32 17.29
C ASP A 164 -12.98 13.30 15.94
N TYR A 165 -12.31 13.72 14.86
CA TYR A 165 -12.86 13.63 13.51
C TYR A 165 -13.22 12.19 13.13
N VAL A 166 -12.28 11.25 13.28
CA VAL A 166 -12.52 9.84 12.94
C VAL A 166 -13.53 9.20 13.89
N SER A 167 -13.45 9.49 15.20
CA SER A 167 -14.42 9.00 16.17
C SER A 167 -15.84 9.47 15.86
N ASN A 168 -16.01 10.75 15.52
CA ASN A 168 -17.30 11.33 15.16
C ASN A 168 -17.82 10.76 13.84
N GLU A 169 -16.99 10.61 12.82
CA GLU A 169 -17.39 10.00 11.54
C GLU A 169 -17.86 8.55 11.74
N LEU A 170 -17.13 7.75 12.52
CA LEU A 170 -17.54 6.37 12.82
C LEU A 170 -18.82 6.33 13.65
N LYS A 171 -18.92 7.15 14.71
CA LYS A 171 -20.10 7.23 15.57
C LYS A 171 -21.34 7.69 14.81
N GLN A 172 -21.23 8.73 14.00
CA GLN A 172 -22.34 9.26 13.21
C GLN A 172 -22.90 8.26 12.21
N ASN A 173 -22.08 7.33 11.70
CA ASN A 173 -22.52 6.28 10.79
C ASN A 173 -22.97 5.01 11.51
N PHE A 174 -22.45 4.75 12.72
CA PHE A 174 -22.87 3.64 13.59
C PHE A 174 -24.15 3.94 14.38
N ASP A 175 -24.42 5.19 14.71
CA ASP A 175 -25.62 5.62 15.45
C ASP A 175 -26.85 5.79 14.54
N ARG A 176 -26.71 5.58 13.23
CA ARG A 176 -27.85 5.59 12.32
C ARG A 176 -28.68 4.34 12.48
N LEU A 177 -30.00 4.50 12.50
CA LEU A 177 -30.95 3.39 12.59
C LEU A 177 -30.79 2.33 11.50
N ASP A 178 -30.41 2.74 10.27
CA ASP A 178 -30.32 1.87 9.10
C ASP A 178 -28.94 1.21 8.90
N LEU A 179 -27.89 1.69 9.60
CA LEU A 179 -26.50 1.21 9.56
C LEU A 179 -25.89 1.03 8.15
N ARG A 180 -26.51 1.58 7.09
CA ARG A 180 -26.14 1.28 5.69
C ARG A 180 -24.78 1.83 5.29
N GLN A 181 -24.38 2.97 5.85
CA GLN A 181 -23.11 3.65 5.58
C GLN A 181 -22.04 3.34 6.63
N ASN A 182 -22.29 2.34 7.49
CA ASN A 182 -21.36 1.99 8.54
C ASN A 182 -20.06 1.37 7.98
N TYR A 183 -18.95 1.68 8.65
CA TYR A 183 -17.63 1.16 8.31
C TYR A 183 -17.37 -0.17 9.04
N SER A 184 -16.57 -1.04 8.42
CA SER A 184 -16.18 -2.34 8.98
C SER A 184 -14.67 -2.44 9.26
N ILE A 185 -13.87 -1.64 8.56
CA ILE A 185 -12.41 -1.65 8.59
C ILE A 185 -11.94 -0.22 8.77
N LEU A 186 -11.05 -0.01 9.74
CA LEU A 186 -10.25 1.19 9.94
C LEU A 186 -8.79 0.81 9.72
N SER A 187 -8.15 1.33 8.68
CA SER A 187 -6.74 1.05 8.40
C SER A 187 -5.90 2.29 8.71
N VAL A 188 -4.94 2.16 9.61
CA VAL A 188 -3.97 3.21 9.95
C VAL A 188 -2.57 2.66 9.68
N PRO A 189 -2.02 2.91 8.48
CA PRO A 189 -0.73 2.34 8.09
C PRO A 189 0.43 2.95 8.85
N GLY A 190 1.39 2.08 9.19
CA GLY A 190 2.55 2.43 9.99
C GLY A 190 2.34 2.23 11.49
N TYR A 191 3.42 2.41 12.24
CA TYR A 191 3.45 2.13 13.68
C TYR A 191 2.90 3.28 14.51
N LEU A 192 1.86 3.02 15.30
CA LEU A 192 1.21 3.98 16.21
C LEU A 192 1.97 4.28 17.50
N GLY A 193 3.06 3.57 17.81
CA GLY A 193 3.89 3.89 18.97
C GLY A 193 3.27 3.42 20.28
N SER A 194 3.02 4.34 21.21
CA SER A 194 2.70 4.01 22.60
C SER A 194 1.38 3.26 22.77
N ASN A 195 1.28 2.47 23.84
CA ASN A 195 0.04 1.79 24.22
C ASN A 195 -1.14 2.76 24.41
N ALA A 196 -0.89 3.97 24.92
CA ALA A 196 -1.95 4.96 25.11
C ALA A 196 -2.62 5.38 23.78
N VAL A 197 -1.81 5.58 22.73
CA VAL A 197 -2.29 5.89 21.38
C VAL A 197 -3.01 4.69 20.78
N LEU A 198 -2.39 3.52 20.86
CA LEU A 198 -2.94 2.28 20.32
C LEU A 198 -4.29 1.93 20.97
N ASP A 199 -4.39 2.04 22.30
CA ASP A 199 -5.62 1.78 23.05
C ASP A 199 -6.71 2.78 22.70
N LYS A 200 -6.37 4.06 22.46
CA LYS A 200 -7.35 5.08 22.02
C LYS A 200 -7.94 4.71 20.66
N TRP A 201 -7.11 4.36 19.68
CA TRP A 201 -7.57 3.89 18.36
C TRP A 201 -8.37 2.58 18.46
N SER A 202 -7.90 1.64 19.28
CA SER A 202 -8.57 0.35 19.52
C SER A 202 -9.96 0.54 20.13
N LYS A 203 -10.11 1.46 21.09
CA LYS A 203 -11.40 1.80 21.71
C LYS A 203 -12.35 2.40 20.68
N ILE A 204 -11.88 3.37 19.87
CA ILE A 204 -12.68 3.96 18.79
C ILE A 204 -13.16 2.87 17.82
N ALA A 205 -12.30 1.93 17.43
CA ALA A 205 -12.66 0.83 16.54
C ALA A 205 -13.67 -0.13 17.20
N HIS A 206 -13.43 -0.52 18.45
CA HIS A 206 -14.27 -1.46 19.20
C HIS A 206 -15.69 -0.92 19.49
N GLU A 207 -15.81 0.35 19.87
CA GLU A 207 -17.08 1.03 20.11
C GLU A 207 -17.98 1.01 18.86
N ASN A 208 -17.37 1.18 17.67
CA ASN A 208 -18.07 1.22 16.39
C ASN A 208 -18.09 -0.14 15.66
N LYS A 209 -17.66 -1.22 16.35
CA LYS A 209 -17.64 -2.60 15.82
C LYS A 209 -16.88 -2.69 14.48
N ALA A 210 -15.77 -1.96 14.39
CA ALA A 210 -14.86 -1.94 13.25
C ALA A 210 -13.53 -2.59 13.64
N VAL A 211 -12.80 -3.15 12.67
CA VAL A 211 -11.47 -3.70 12.90
C VAL A 211 -10.41 -2.66 12.55
N LEU A 212 -9.52 -2.38 13.50
CA LEU A 212 -8.33 -1.57 13.30
C LEU A 212 -7.20 -2.45 12.73
N LEU A 213 -6.63 -2.05 11.60
CA LEU A 213 -5.38 -2.57 11.10
C LEU A 213 -4.30 -1.52 11.21
N THR A 214 -3.17 -1.90 11.78
CA THR A 214 -1.97 -1.06 11.92
C THR A 214 -0.74 -1.94 11.84
N ASP A 215 0.44 -1.33 11.80
CA ASP A 215 1.71 -2.04 11.66
C ASP A 215 2.54 -1.90 12.93
N PHE A 216 3.41 -2.88 13.18
CA PHE A 216 4.50 -2.71 14.13
C PHE A 216 5.63 -1.89 13.49
N GLN A 217 6.65 -1.54 14.28
CA GLN A 217 7.80 -0.81 13.78
C GLN A 217 8.53 -1.58 12.66
N ASP A 218 9.03 -0.83 11.68
CA ASP A 218 9.86 -1.37 10.61
C ASP A 218 11.28 -1.65 11.14
N LEU A 219 11.67 -2.93 11.17
CA LEU A 219 12.89 -3.43 11.79
C LEU A 219 13.61 -4.40 10.84
N GLU A 220 14.92 -4.54 10.99
CA GLU A 220 15.78 -5.29 10.06
C GLU A 220 15.77 -6.80 10.28
N THR A 221 15.62 -7.25 11.52
CA THR A 221 15.74 -8.67 11.86
C THR A 221 14.49 -9.19 12.59
N PRO A 222 14.18 -10.49 12.45
CA PRO A 222 13.06 -11.08 13.18
C PRO A 222 13.27 -11.08 14.70
N ASP A 223 14.51 -11.25 15.17
CA ASP A 223 14.86 -11.25 16.59
C ASP A 223 14.58 -9.87 17.22
N ASP A 224 14.95 -8.78 16.53
CA ASP A 224 14.63 -7.42 16.98
C ASP A 224 13.12 -7.18 17.08
N VAL A 225 12.34 -7.72 16.14
CA VAL A 225 10.87 -7.62 16.18
C VAL A 225 10.33 -8.32 17.42
N ILE A 226 10.82 -9.53 17.70
CA ILE A 226 10.40 -10.31 18.88
C ILE A 226 10.76 -9.55 20.17
N ASP A 227 12.01 -9.11 20.30
CA ASP A 227 12.51 -8.45 21.51
C ASP A 227 11.84 -7.10 21.75
N ILE A 228 11.75 -6.25 20.73
CA ILE A 228 11.15 -4.91 20.86
C ILE A 228 9.64 -5.03 21.08
N PHE A 229 8.96 -5.94 20.39
CA PHE A 229 7.52 -6.13 20.60
C PHE A 229 7.21 -6.71 21.98
N PHE A 230 8.03 -7.66 22.47
CA PHE A 230 7.90 -8.18 23.82
C PHE A 230 8.00 -7.07 24.86
N ASN A 231 8.98 -6.16 24.69
CA ASN A 231 9.17 -5.01 25.56
C ASN A 231 8.06 -3.96 25.45
N ALA A 232 7.53 -3.74 24.24
CA ALA A 232 6.43 -2.79 24.01
C ALA A 232 5.10 -3.25 24.64
N ASN A 233 4.92 -4.57 24.80
CA ASN A 233 3.78 -5.21 25.45
C ASN A 233 2.43 -4.68 24.95
N HIS A 234 2.27 -4.64 23.62
CA HIS A 234 1.05 -4.15 22.99
C HIS A 234 -0.15 -5.08 23.16
N THR A 235 0.08 -6.36 23.48
CA THR A 235 -1.02 -7.29 23.76
C THR A 235 -1.63 -7.07 25.14
N GLY A 236 -2.87 -7.51 25.34
CA GLY A 236 -3.53 -7.38 26.63
C GLY A 236 -4.90 -8.05 26.68
N GLY A 237 -5.42 -8.23 27.91
CA GLY A 237 -6.72 -8.83 28.17
C GLY A 237 -7.90 -7.86 28.01
N ASP A 238 -7.65 -6.62 27.59
CA ASP A 238 -8.71 -5.64 27.37
C ASP A 238 -9.49 -5.93 26.09
N VAL A 239 -10.82 -5.96 26.20
CA VAL A 239 -11.71 -6.36 25.10
C VAL A 239 -11.52 -5.50 23.85
N HIS A 240 -11.20 -4.21 23.98
CA HIS A 240 -10.99 -3.35 22.80
C HIS A 240 -9.83 -3.80 21.91
N LYS A 241 -8.85 -4.52 22.45
CA LYS A 241 -7.73 -5.08 21.67
C LYS A 241 -8.15 -6.22 20.74
N SER A 242 -9.34 -6.82 20.94
CA SER A 242 -9.87 -7.86 20.05
C SER A 242 -10.19 -7.32 18.65
N ASN A 243 -10.40 -6.02 18.52
CA ASN A 243 -10.68 -5.36 17.25
C ASN A 243 -9.40 -4.88 16.55
N THR A 244 -8.22 -5.15 17.10
CA THR A 244 -6.95 -4.62 16.58
C THR A 244 -6.06 -5.72 16.06
N ILE A 245 -5.66 -5.57 14.80
CA ILE A 245 -4.72 -6.43 14.08
C ILE A 245 -3.45 -5.61 13.86
N MET A 246 -2.31 -6.18 14.28
CA MET A 246 -1.01 -5.57 14.07
C MET A 246 -0.16 -6.44 13.16
N THR A 247 0.21 -5.89 12.01
CA THR A 247 1.06 -6.56 11.02
C THR A 247 2.54 -6.28 11.27
N CYS A 248 3.41 -7.21 10.90
CA CYS A 248 4.86 -7.02 10.95
C CYS A 248 5.54 -7.62 9.71
N ASN A 249 6.83 -7.33 9.56
CA ASN A 249 7.63 -7.59 8.37
C ASN A 249 7.11 -6.81 7.15
N TYR A 250 7.77 -5.69 6.84
CA TYR A 250 7.27 -4.75 5.83
C TYR A 250 7.44 -5.31 4.40
N LEU A 251 6.62 -4.80 3.50
CA LEU A 251 6.59 -5.23 2.10
C LEU A 251 7.62 -4.42 1.30
N LEU A 252 8.35 -5.07 0.38
CA LEU A 252 9.21 -4.36 -0.56
C LEU A 252 8.33 -3.61 -1.57
N GLY A 253 8.33 -2.27 -1.49
CA GLY A 253 7.60 -1.41 -2.41
C GLY A 253 8.41 -1.05 -3.66
N ARG A 254 9.71 -0.84 -3.50
CA ARG A 254 10.67 -0.55 -4.58
C ARG A 254 12.07 -0.97 -4.14
N SER A 255 12.80 -1.66 -5.02
CA SER A 255 14.21 -1.97 -4.81
C SER A 255 15.06 -0.69 -4.83
N LYS A 256 16.14 -0.68 -4.05
CA LYS A 256 17.12 0.41 -4.08
C LYS A 256 17.72 0.59 -5.48
N TYR A 257 18.04 1.84 -5.82
CA TYR A 257 18.84 2.14 -7.00
C TYR A 257 20.32 2.20 -6.65
N ASP A 258 21.06 1.13 -6.96
CA ASP A 258 22.50 1.04 -6.70
C ASP A 258 23.30 2.13 -7.47
N GLU A 259 22.85 2.49 -8.68
CA GLU A 259 23.46 3.54 -9.53
C GLU A 259 23.42 4.93 -8.86
N VAL A 260 22.40 5.17 -8.05
CA VAL A 260 22.15 6.44 -7.36
C VAL A 260 22.73 6.42 -5.93
N GLY A 261 23.21 5.26 -5.48
CA GLY A 261 23.75 5.06 -4.13
C GLY A 261 22.69 5.12 -3.04
N GLU A 262 21.47 4.61 -3.30
CA GLU A 262 20.49 4.36 -2.24
C GLU A 262 20.97 3.21 -1.34
N GLU A 263 21.02 3.46 -0.03
CA GLU A 263 21.47 2.46 0.94
C GLU A 263 20.38 1.43 1.26
N GLU A 264 19.13 1.89 1.26
CA GLU A 264 17.96 1.09 1.65
C GLU A 264 16.91 1.04 0.54
N SER A 265 16.26 -0.11 0.43
CA SER A 265 15.05 -0.25 -0.38
C SER A 265 13.87 0.47 0.26
N LEU A 266 12.86 0.79 -0.55
CA LEU A 266 11.61 1.36 -0.06
C LEU A 266 10.72 0.25 0.49
N TYR A 267 10.41 0.33 1.78
CA TYR A 267 9.48 -0.57 2.45
C TYR A 267 8.13 0.10 2.68
N VAL A 268 7.06 -0.68 2.53
CA VAL A 268 5.68 -0.22 2.60
C VAL A 268 4.95 -0.98 3.72
N PRO A 269 4.15 -0.28 4.55
CA PRO A 269 3.39 -0.92 5.61
C PRO A 269 2.40 -1.97 5.08
N PRO A 270 2.43 -3.22 5.60
CA PRO A 270 1.57 -4.31 5.13
C PRO A 270 0.09 -4.18 5.48
N SER A 271 -0.28 -3.36 6.47
CA SER A 271 -1.66 -3.23 6.95
C SER A 271 -2.66 -2.88 5.83
N THR A 272 -2.31 -2.03 4.87
CA THR A 272 -3.22 -1.66 3.77
C THR A 272 -3.44 -2.81 2.78
N SER A 273 -2.38 -3.55 2.44
CA SER A 273 -2.46 -4.75 1.60
C SER A 273 -3.34 -5.81 2.26
N LEU A 274 -3.14 -6.02 3.57
CA LEU A 274 -3.95 -6.95 4.36
C LEU A 274 -5.41 -6.48 4.44
N ALA A 275 -5.66 -5.18 4.68
CA ALA A 275 -7.01 -4.61 4.71
C ALA A 275 -7.75 -4.84 3.39
N GLY A 276 -7.06 -4.66 2.25
CA GLY A 276 -7.64 -4.91 0.94
C GLY A 276 -8.03 -6.37 0.76
N LYS A 277 -7.16 -7.30 1.18
CA LYS A 277 -7.43 -8.74 1.09
C LYS A 277 -8.54 -9.19 2.06
N ILE A 278 -8.61 -8.58 3.25
CA ILE A 278 -9.66 -8.78 4.26
C ILE A 278 -11.03 -8.25 3.77
N TYR A 279 -11.04 -7.19 2.97
CA TYR A 279 -12.25 -6.67 2.32
C TYR A 279 -12.81 -7.69 1.31
N LYS A 280 -11.94 -8.31 0.50
CA LYS A 280 -12.35 -9.31 -0.50
C LYS A 280 -12.81 -10.63 0.12
N THR A 281 -12.08 -11.09 1.12
CA THR A 281 -12.25 -12.43 1.68
C THR A 281 -13.51 -12.51 2.53
N LEU A 282 -14.21 -13.66 2.48
CA LEU A 282 -15.38 -13.92 3.31
C LEU A 282 -15.05 -13.69 4.79
N MET A 283 -15.93 -13.04 5.55
CA MET A 283 -15.62 -12.58 6.92
C MET A 283 -15.26 -13.71 7.89
N SER A 284 -15.85 -14.89 7.75
CA SER A 284 -15.53 -16.08 8.57
C SER A 284 -14.17 -16.67 8.24
N GLN A 285 -13.63 -16.38 7.05
CA GLN A 285 -12.35 -16.89 6.59
C GLN A 285 -11.21 -15.94 6.98
N VAL A 286 -10.16 -16.52 7.54
CA VAL A 286 -8.92 -15.79 7.83
C VAL A 286 -8.12 -15.57 6.55
N VAL A 287 -7.54 -14.39 6.44
CA VAL A 287 -6.55 -14.03 5.42
C VAL A 287 -5.20 -14.48 5.92
N ALA A 288 -4.97 -15.78 5.84
CA ALA A 288 -3.72 -16.41 6.25
C ALA A 288 -3.35 -17.56 5.33
N GLY A 289 -2.05 -17.82 5.21
CA GLY A 289 -1.50 -18.95 4.47
C GLY A 289 -1.72 -18.87 2.95
N LYS A 290 -1.30 -19.92 2.24
CA LYS A 290 -1.12 -19.88 0.78
C LYS A 290 -2.40 -19.59 -0.02
N LYS A 291 -3.56 -20.05 0.47
CA LYS A 291 -4.82 -19.98 -0.26
C LYS A 291 -5.50 -18.62 -0.15
N PHE A 292 -5.53 -18.05 1.06
CA PHE A 292 -6.30 -16.84 1.36
C PHE A 292 -5.42 -15.65 1.74
N GLY A 293 -4.22 -15.89 2.27
CA GLY A 293 -3.29 -14.86 2.72
C GLY A 293 -2.41 -14.24 1.63
N GLY A 294 -2.41 -14.78 0.41
CA GLY A 294 -1.55 -14.30 -0.69
C GLY A 294 -1.85 -12.86 -1.10
N LEU A 295 -0.82 -12.01 -1.08
CA LEU A 295 -0.87 -10.61 -1.48
C LEU A 295 -0.49 -10.46 -2.97
N ASN A 296 -1.11 -9.47 -3.63
CA ASN A 296 -0.90 -9.15 -5.05
C ASN A 296 0.06 -7.97 -5.19
N GLU A 297 0.85 -7.96 -6.28
CA GLU A 297 1.80 -6.89 -6.64
C GLU A 297 2.83 -6.58 -5.54
N VAL A 298 3.24 -7.61 -4.80
CA VAL A 298 4.34 -7.56 -3.86
C VAL A 298 5.40 -8.54 -4.33
N GLU A 299 6.66 -8.09 -4.39
CA GLU A 299 7.78 -8.89 -4.89
C GLU A 299 8.56 -9.59 -3.78
N SER A 300 8.72 -8.94 -2.62
CA SER A 300 9.43 -9.48 -1.48
C SER A 300 8.97 -8.84 -0.16
N VAL A 301 9.47 -9.37 0.95
CA VAL A 301 9.36 -8.82 2.30
C VAL A 301 10.75 -8.35 2.77
N ARG A 302 10.82 -7.69 3.93
CA ARG A 302 12.08 -7.15 4.48
C ARG A 302 13.07 -8.25 4.87
N PHE A 303 12.60 -9.30 5.53
CA PHE A 303 13.42 -10.46 5.88
C PHE A 303 12.62 -11.76 5.77
N ASP A 304 13.32 -12.86 5.49
CA ASP A 304 12.71 -14.20 5.47
C ASP A 304 12.52 -14.72 6.89
N LEU A 305 11.39 -15.40 7.12
CA LEU A 305 11.01 -15.93 8.43
C LEU A 305 11.05 -17.45 8.42
N LYS A 306 11.71 -18.03 9.41
CA LYS A 306 11.66 -19.48 9.66
C LYS A 306 10.33 -19.86 10.30
N LYS A 307 9.92 -21.12 10.13
CA LYS A 307 8.70 -21.65 10.74
C LYS A 307 8.60 -21.37 12.26
N SER A 308 9.69 -21.55 13.00
CA SER A 308 9.73 -21.29 14.45
C SER A 308 9.45 -19.82 14.78
N GLU A 309 10.03 -18.90 14.02
CA GLU A 309 9.88 -17.45 14.19
C GLU A 309 8.44 -17.01 13.84
N ILE A 310 7.85 -17.60 12.78
CA ILE A 310 6.43 -17.37 12.43
C ILE A 310 5.52 -17.78 13.59
N SER A 311 5.71 -18.98 14.14
CA SER A 311 4.92 -19.48 15.26
C SER A 311 5.07 -18.62 16.52
N GLU A 312 6.27 -18.07 16.75
CA GLU A 312 6.54 -17.16 17.86
C GLU A 312 5.83 -15.81 17.69
N LEU A 313 5.98 -15.18 16.53
CA LEU A 313 5.29 -13.92 16.20
C LEU A 313 3.77 -14.07 16.26
N GLU A 314 3.22 -15.20 15.79
CA GLU A 314 1.79 -15.51 15.92
C GLU A 314 1.39 -15.62 17.40
N ARG A 315 2.17 -16.33 18.23
CA ARG A 315 1.90 -16.48 19.67
C ARG A 315 1.91 -15.14 20.40
N MET A 316 2.76 -14.22 19.97
CA MET A 316 2.82 -12.85 20.48
C MET A 316 1.65 -11.97 20.03
N GLY A 317 0.82 -12.41 19.06
CA GLY A 317 -0.35 -11.67 18.58
C GLY A 317 -0.09 -10.81 17.34
N LEU A 318 1.07 -10.96 16.68
CA LEU A 318 1.38 -10.28 15.43
C LEU A 318 0.89 -11.07 14.22
N VAL A 319 0.75 -10.35 13.09
CA VAL A 319 0.49 -10.93 11.77
C VAL A 319 1.70 -10.70 10.87
N PRO A 320 2.66 -11.65 10.85
CA PRO A 320 3.83 -11.55 9.99
C PRO A 320 3.48 -11.73 8.51
N MET A 321 4.13 -10.94 7.66
CA MET A 321 4.23 -11.22 6.23
C MET A 321 5.36 -12.21 5.99
N VAL A 322 5.11 -13.24 5.19
CA VAL A 322 6.09 -14.29 4.88
C VAL A 322 6.21 -14.44 3.36
N ASN A 323 7.42 -14.71 2.88
CA ASN A 323 7.69 -15.02 1.49
C ASN A 323 7.91 -16.52 1.33
N GLU A 324 6.90 -17.20 0.80
CA GLU A 324 6.92 -18.67 0.69
C GLU A 324 6.20 -19.11 -0.58
N TYR A 325 6.70 -20.16 -1.23
CA TYR A 325 6.16 -20.66 -2.51
C TYR A 325 6.08 -19.59 -3.62
N SER A 326 7.06 -18.69 -3.67
CA SER A 326 7.10 -17.56 -4.62
C SER A 326 5.88 -16.63 -4.51
N LYS A 327 5.28 -16.55 -3.31
CA LYS A 327 4.18 -15.63 -3.00
C LYS A 327 4.38 -15.04 -1.61
N ILE A 328 4.16 -13.73 -1.51
CA ILE A 328 4.07 -13.08 -0.21
C ILE A 328 2.67 -13.31 0.34
N MET A 329 2.59 -13.70 1.60
CA MET A 329 1.32 -13.92 2.28
C MET A 329 1.37 -13.49 3.74
N ALA A 330 0.20 -13.08 4.25
CA ALA A 330 0.01 -12.92 5.69
C ALA A 330 -0.08 -14.30 6.35
N PHE A 331 0.50 -14.44 7.54
CA PHE A 331 0.51 -15.71 8.28
C PHE A 331 0.14 -15.51 9.75
N SER A 332 -1.14 -15.26 10.02
CA SER A 332 -1.75 -15.32 11.36
C SER A 332 -3.23 -14.96 11.27
N ALA A 333 -4.00 -15.37 12.27
CA ALA A 333 -5.38 -14.97 12.46
C ALA A 333 -5.58 -14.10 13.72
N LYS A 334 -4.49 -13.70 14.37
CA LYS A 334 -4.50 -13.15 15.72
C LYS A 334 -4.88 -11.68 15.77
N THR A 335 -5.42 -11.31 16.92
CA THR A 335 -5.62 -9.92 17.37
C THR A 335 -4.63 -9.63 18.50
N LEU A 336 -4.56 -8.39 18.95
CA LEU A 336 -3.76 -8.03 20.13
C LEU A 336 -4.39 -8.50 21.46
N PHE A 337 -5.59 -9.09 21.43
CA PHE A 337 -6.22 -9.64 22.62
C PHE A 337 -5.55 -10.95 23.03
N ASN A 338 -5.12 -11.04 24.30
CA ASN A 338 -4.48 -12.24 24.85
C ASN A 338 -5.21 -12.85 26.07
N GLY A 339 -6.44 -12.39 26.36
CA GLY A 339 -7.26 -12.95 27.44
C GLY A 339 -7.84 -14.33 27.12
N ASP A 340 -8.53 -14.93 28.09
CA ASP A 340 -8.97 -16.34 28.04
C ASP A 340 -9.95 -16.68 26.90
N ASN A 341 -10.66 -15.68 26.37
CA ASN A 341 -11.62 -15.90 25.30
C ASN A 341 -10.90 -16.08 23.95
N LEU A 342 -10.68 -17.34 23.55
CA LEU A 342 -10.06 -17.71 22.27
C LEU A 342 -10.77 -17.10 21.04
N GLY A 343 -12.09 -16.85 21.13
CA GLY A 343 -12.84 -16.22 20.05
C GLY A 343 -12.38 -14.78 19.79
N LEU A 344 -12.11 -14.02 20.86
CA LEU A 344 -11.62 -12.64 20.78
C LEU A 344 -10.16 -12.54 20.34
N GLN A 345 -9.39 -13.62 20.49
CA GLN A 345 -8.02 -13.70 19.97
C GLN A 345 -7.97 -13.88 18.44
N THR A 346 -9.09 -14.16 17.77
CA THR A 346 -9.14 -14.47 16.34
C THR A 346 -9.94 -13.42 15.59
N TYR A 347 -9.32 -12.67 14.67
CA TYR A 347 -9.99 -11.51 14.07
C TYR A 347 -11.18 -11.89 13.18
N SER A 348 -11.18 -13.06 12.53
CA SER A 348 -12.31 -13.50 11.69
C SER A 348 -13.56 -13.73 12.54
N VAL A 349 -13.37 -14.28 13.73
CA VAL A 349 -14.45 -14.51 14.70
C VAL A 349 -15.02 -13.18 15.19
N VAL A 350 -14.17 -12.24 15.60
CA VAL A 350 -14.59 -10.88 16.02
C VAL A 350 -15.37 -10.19 14.90
N ARG A 351 -14.89 -10.24 13.65
CA ARG A 351 -15.59 -9.67 12.48
C ARG A 351 -16.97 -10.26 12.26
N VAL A 352 -17.12 -11.59 12.39
CA VAL A 352 -18.41 -12.25 12.26
C VAL A 352 -19.38 -11.79 13.36
N PHE A 353 -18.91 -11.70 14.62
CA PHE A 353 -19.72 -11.20 15.72
C PHE A 353 -20.15 -9.74 15.53
N ASP A 354 -19.22 -8.88 15.12
CA ASP A 354 -19.49 -7.47 14.85
C ASP A 354 -20.51 -7.31 13.71
N HIS A 355 -20.39 -8.11 12.64
CA HIS A 355 -21.34 -8.10 11.53
C HIS A 355 -22.75 -8.55 11.97
N ILE A 356 -22.85 -9.67 12.69
CA ILE A 356 -24.14 -10.18 13.17
C ILE A 356 -24.80 -9.16 14.11
N THR A 357 -24.02 -8.55 15.01
CA THR A 357 -24.51 -7.50 15.92
C THR A 357 -25.08 -6.32 15.14
N LYS A 358 -24.37 -5.83 14.11
CA LYS A 358 -24.84 -4.74 13.25
C LYS A 358 -26.15 -5.09 12.54
N VAL A 359 -26.26 -6.28 11.97
CA VAL A 359 -27.48 -6.71 11.27
C VAL A 359 -28.66 -6.86 12.24
N LEU A 360 -28.44 -7.43 13.43
CA LEU A 360 -29.47 -7.54 14.45
C LEU A 360 -29.92 -6.17 14.95
N PHE A 361 -29.00 -5.19 15.09
CA PHE A 361 -29.37 -3.82 15.45
C PHE A 361 -30.24 -3.15 14.38
N ASP A 362 -29.88 -3.20 13.09
CA ASP A 362 -30.74 -2.67 12.00
C ASP A 362 -32.12 -3.35 12.02
N PHE A 363 -32.17 -4.67 12.22
CA PHE A 363 -33.42 -5.41 12.28
C PHE A 363 -34.29 -5.01 13.47
N LEU A 364 -33.73 -4.97 14.68
CA LEU A 364 -34.44 -4.62 15.91
C LEU A 364 -34.88 -3.15 15.91
N ASN A 365 -34.06 -2.24 15.37
CA ASN A 365 -34.40 -0.83 15.24
C ASN A 365 -35.64 -0.61 14.37
N ARG A 366 -35.83 -1.40 13.30
CA ARG A 366 -37.04 -1.34 12.46
C ARG A 366 -38.29 -1.88 13.13
N ARG A 367 -38.11 -2.71 14.16
CA ARG A 367 -39.19 -3.32 14.97
C ARG A 367 -39.46 -2.55 16.26
N ALA A 368 -38.69 -1.50 16.54
CA ALA A 368 -38.91 -0.66 17.70
C ALA A 368 -40.31 -0.04 17.67
N PHE A 369 -40.90 0.15 18.84
CA PHE A 369 -42.28 0.66 19.03
C PHE A 369 -43.42 -0.27 18.55
N GLU A 370 -43.14 -1.50 18.13
CA GLU A 370 -44.19 -2.52 17.98
C GLU A 370 -44.69 -2.98 19.36
N ASN A 371 -46.00 -3.15 19.50
CA ASN A 371 -46.58 -3.68 20.74
C ASN A 371 -46.08 -5.10 21.01
N TRP A 372 -45.52 -5.31 22.21
CA TRP A 372 -45.04 -6.62 22.61
C TRP A 372 -46.21 -7.55 22.91
N THR A 373 -46.33 -8.61 22.11
CA THR A 373 -47.33 -9.68 22.29
C THR A 373 -46.66 -11.03 22.05
N THR A 374 -47.28 -12.13 22.49
CA THR A 374 -46.80 -13.49 22.20
C THR A 374 -46.65 -13.74 20.69
N ARG A 375 -47.47 -13.08 19.86
CA ARG A 375 -47.37 -13.15 18.39
C ARG A 375 -46.14 -12.40 17.88
N THR A 376 -45.88 -11.20 18.40
CA THR A 376 -44.69 -10.39 18.05
C THR A 376 -43.40 -11.11 18.45
N GLU A 377 -43.37 -11.71 19.65
CA GLU A 377 -42.24 -12.52 20.12
C GLU A 377 -41.97 -13.71 19.18
N ALA A 378 -43.01 -14.47 18.83
CA ALA A 378 -42.88 -15.62 17.94
C ALA A 378 -42.43 -15.22 16.53
N ASP A 379 -42.94 -14.10 15.99
CA ASP A 379 -42.53 -13.57 14.68
C ASP A 379 -41.06 -13.11 14.68
N LEU A 380 -40.66 -12.35 15.72
CA LEU A 380 -39.30 -11.87 15.90
C LEU A 380 -38.32 -13.04 16.04
N ARG A 381 -38.66 -14.04 16.86
CA ARG A 381 -37.90 -15.28 17.00
C ARG A 381 -37.77 -16.01 15.67
N SER A 382 -38.85 -16.15 14.92
CA SER A 382 -38.86 -16.84 13.62
C SER A 382 -37.95 -16.15 12.60
N GLN A 383 -37.97 -14.82 12.55
CA GLN A 383 -37.14 -14.05 11.62
C GLN A 383 -35.66 -14.07 11.98
N ILE A 384 -35.32 -13.97 13.27
CA ILE A 384 -33.94 -14.12 13.74
C ILE A 384 -33.42 -15.53 13.41
N ILE A 385 -34.21 -16.57 13.67
CA ILE A 385 -33.84 -17.95 13.31
C ILE A 385 -33.63 -18.08 11.80
N LYS A 386 -34.55 -17.55 10.98
CA LYS A 386 -34.41 -17.59 9.52
C LYS A 386 -33.16 -16.87 9.01
N PHE A 387 -32.81 -15.73 9.61
CA PHE A 387 -31.56 -15.03 9.31
C PHE A 387 -30.33 -15.85 9.70
N LEU A 388 -30.29 -16.35 10.94
CA LEU A 388 -29.17 -17.14 11.46
C LEU A 388 -28.98 -18.45 10.69
N ASP A 389 -30.07 -19.12 10.31
CA ASP A 389 -30.03 -20.30 9.42
C ASP A 389 -29.52 -19.95 8.02
N GLY A 390 -29.84 -18.76 7.51
CA GLY A 390 -29.34 -18.27 6.22
C GLY A 390 -27.82 -18.05 6.18
N ILE A 391 -27.22 -17.70 7.33
CA ILE A 391 -25.77 -17.51 7.47
C ILE A 391 -25.04 -18.70 8.08
N LYS A 392 -25.76 -19.80 8.32
CA LYS A 392 -25.22 -21.05 8.86
C LYS A 392 -24.76 -21.99 7.74
N GLY A 393 -23.68 -22.72 7.96
CA GLY A 393 -23.23 -23.78 7.05
C GLY A 393 -21.76 -23.62 6.60
N PRO A 394 -21.20 -24.66 5.96
CA PRO A 394 -19.75 -24.80 5.75
C PRO A 394 -19.12 -23.72 4.87
N THR A 395 -19.92 -23.05 4.05
CA THR A 395 -19.47 -21.94 3.18
C THR A 395 -19.94 -20.58 3.67
N ASN A 396 -20.59 -20.52 4.83
CA ASN A 396 -21.21 -19.32 5.38
C ASN A 396 -20.45 -18.81 6.62
N LEU A 397 -21.10 -18.01 7.46
CA LEU A 397 -20.42 -17.25 8.52
C LEU A 397 -20.27 -18.04 9.83
N ILE A 398 -21.25 -18.89 10.15
CA ILE A 398 -21.33 -19.57 11.44
C ILE A 398 -21.55 -21.08 11.28
N GLU A 399 -21.05 -21.85 12.24
CA GLU A 399 -21.25 -23.30 12.28
C GLU A 399 -22.62 -23.63 12.87
N LYS A 400 -22.92 -23.05 14.04
CA LYS A 400 -24.14 -23.33 14.83
C LYS A 400 -24.57 -22.08 15.60
N PHE A 401 -25.83 -22.05 15.98
CA PHE A 401 -26.37 -21.05 16.90
C PHE A 401 -27.45 -21.67 17.78
N THR A 402 -27.75 -21.02 18.89
CA THR A 402 -28.88 -21.34 19.77
C THR A 402 -29.45 -20.05 20.31
N VAL A 403 -30.74 -19.81 20.07
CA VAL A 403 -31.45 -18.66 20.63
C VAL A 403 -31.93 -19.05 22.03
N MET A 404 -31.26 -18.52 23.05
CA MET A 404 -31.53 -18.87 24.45
C MET A 404 -32.78 -18.16 24.96
N LYS A 405 -32.85 -16.84 24.75
CA LYS A 405 -33.94 -16.00 25.28
C LYS A 405 -34.29 -14.87 24.34
N ILE A 406 -35.59 -14.64 24.22
CA ILE A 406 -36.20 -13.48 23.60
C ILE A 406 -37.38 -13.14 24.51
N GLU A 407 -37.15 -12.31 25.53
CA GLU A 407 -38.17 -12.01 26.53
C GLU A 407 -38.20 -10.52 26.87
N GLN A 408 -39.38 -10.02 27.20
CA GLN A 408 -39.53 -8.67 27.75
C GLN A 408 -38.99 -8.66 29.18
N ASP A 409 -38.21 -7.64 29.53
CA ASP A 409 -37.67 -7.47 30.87
C ASP A 409 -38.83 -7.30 31.88
N LYS A 410 -38.79 -8.10 32.94
CA LYS A 410 -39.82 -8.16 33.97
C LYS A 410 -39.91 -6.86 34.79
N THR A 411 -38.80 -6.11 34.87
CA THR A 411 -38.69 -4.87 35.62
C THR A 411 -38.93 -3.64 34.75
N GLN A 412 -38.42 -3.66 33.52
CA GLN A 412 -38.59 -2.58 32.53
C GLN A 412 -39.28 -3.11 31.28
N LYS A 413 -40.60 -2.96 31.20
CA LYS A 413 -41.39 -3.49 30.07
C LYS A 413 -40.98 -2.92 28.71
N ASP A 414 -40.30 -1.79 28.67
CA ASP A 414 -39.83 -1.19 27.41
C ASP A 414 -38.54 -1.85 26.88
N ARG A 415 -37.98 -2.83 27.60
CA ARG A 415 -36.74 -3.53 27.26
C ARG A 415 -37.01 -4.97 26.85
N ILE A 416 -36.37 -5.40 25.77
CA ILE A 416 -36.39 -6.79 25.29
C ILE A 416 -34.98 -7.35 25.43
N LEU A 417 -34.87 -8.49 26.09
CA LEU A 417 -33.63 -9.23 26.28
C LEU A 417 -33.50 -10.28 25.17
N LEU A 418 -32.40 -10.18 24.41
CA LEU A 418 -32.06 -11.09 23.33
C LEU A 418 -30.73 -11.77 23.64
N ASP A 419 -30.80 -13.06 23.97
CA ASP A 419 -29.62 -13.90 24.22
C ASP A 419 -29.48 -14.93 23.11
N ILE A 420 -28.41 -14.80 22.31
CA ILE A 420 -28.08 -15.72 21.21
C ILE A 420 -26.67 -16.25 21.43
N HIS A 421 -26.53 -17.56 21.53
CA HIS A 421 -25.23 -18.22 21.50
C HIS A 421 -24.88 -18.58 20.06
N ILE A 422 -23.68 -18.21 19.61
CA ILE A 422 -23.20 -18.46 18.25
C ILE A 422 -21.87 -19.18 18.34
N THR A 423 -21.71 -20.24 17.54
CA THR A 423 -20.47 -20.98 17.37
C THR A 423 -19.88 -20.61 16.00
N PRO A 424 -18.80 -19.80 15.96
CA PRO A 424 -18.14 -19.40 14.74
C PRO A 424 -17.19 -20.49 14.23
N TYR A 425 -16.73 -20.36 12.99
CA TYR A 425 -15.66 -21.20 12.47
C TYR A 425 -14.30 -20.77 13.03
N PHE A 426 -13.54 -21.75 13.52
CA PHE A 426 -12.14 -21.55 13.89
C PHE A 426 -11.24 -22.07 12.76
N PRO A 427 -10.18 -21.34 12.38
CA PRO A 427 -9.20 -21.85 11.42
C PRO A 427 -8.40 -23.00 12.04
N ALA A 428 -8.18 -24.07 11.27
CA ALA A 428 -7.25 -25.13 11.66
C ALA A 428 -5.81 -24.57 11.64
N LYS A 429 -5.05 -24.82 12.69
CA LYS A 429 -3.68 -24.30 12.87
C LYS A 429 -2.59 -25.35 12.62
N SER A 430 -2.84 -26.58 13.07
CA SER A 430 -1.89 -27.68 13.01
C SER A 430 -2.59 -28.95 12.55
N PHE A 431 -1.82 -29.82 11.88
CA PHE A 431 -2.24 -31.17 11.55
C PHE A 431 -1.44 -32.13 12.43
N VAL A 432 -2.14 -33.05 13.08
CA VAL A 432 -1.50 -34.18 13.78
C VAL A 432 -1.54 -35.36 12.82
N ILE A 433 -0.36 -35.87 12.47
CA ILE A 433 -0.24 -37.07 11.64
C ILE A 433 0.11 -38.23 12.57
N GLN A 434 -0.80 -39.18 12.68
CA GLN A 434 -0.57 -40.46 13.35
C GLN A 434 -0.31 -41.51 12.28
N LEU A 435 0.83 -42.20 12.38
CA LEU A 435 1.19 -43.30 11.50
C LEU A 435 1.23 -44.58 12.32
N ASP A 436 0.29 -45.48 12.05
CA ASP A 436 0.19 -46.79 12.71
C ASP A 436 0.67 -47.89 11.74
N GLY A 437 1.75 -48.58 12.09
CA GLY A 437 2.28 -49.69 11.32
C GLY A 437 1.78 -51.03 11.84
N HIS A 438 1.10 -51.82 11.01
CA HIS A 438 0.79 -53.22 11.30
C HIS A 438 1.72 -54.12 10.46
N LYS A 439 2.34 -55.12 11.10
CA LYS A 439 3.06 -56.18 10.38
C LYS A 439 2.08 -57.34 10.16
N GLY A 440 1.97 -57.81 8.91
CA GLY A 440 1.18 -59.00 8.58
C GLY A 440 1.71 -60.27 9.24
N ASP A 441 0.77 -61.06 9.76
CA ASP A 441 0.81 -62.43 10.28
C ASP A 441 1.90 -62.82 11.30
N GLY A 442 1.57 -62.70 12.59
CA GLY A 442 2.23 -63.37 13.71
C GLY A 442 1.69 -62.88 15.07
N PRO A 443 1.34 -63.76 16.02
CA PRO A 443 0.64 -63.39 17.25
C PRO A 443 1.61 -62.89 18.32
N GLU A 444 2.12 -61.66 18.19
CA GLU A 444 2.52 -60.80 19.31
C GLU A 444 2.47 -59.32 18.83
N ASP A 445 1.50 -58.58 19.36
CA ASP A 445 1.18 -57.19 19.04
C ASP A 445 2.31 -56.23 19.47
N ALA A 446 3.24 -55.94 18.57
CA ALA A 446 4.10 -54.77 18.68
C ALA A 446 3.44 -53.59 17.98
N VAL A 447 2.61 -52.84 18.72
CA VAL A 447 2.02 -51.59 18.25
C VAL A 447 3.08 -50.49 18.32
N TRP A 448 3.56 -50.01 17.18
CA TRP A 448 4.40 -48.82 17.12
C TRP A 448 3.55 -47.60 16.81
N ASN A 449 3.34 -46.75 17.83
CA ASN A 449 2.66 -45.46 17.67
C ASN A 449 3.71 -44.36 17.48
N SER A 450 3.69 -43.69 16.33
CA SER A 450 4.44 -42.46 16.11
C SER A 450 3.47 -41.29 15.92
N GLU A 451 3.44 -40.39 16.89
CA GLU A 451 2.64 -39.16 16.82
C GLU A 451 3.54 -37.99 16.37
N TYR A 452 3.30 -37.48 15.16
CA TYR A 452 3.96 -36.28 14.67
C TYR A 452 3.02 -35.08 14.81
N LYS A 453 3.36 -34.18 15.74
CA LYS A 453 2.66 -32.90 15.91
C LYS A 453 3.36 -31.84 15.06
N GLN A 454 2.69 -31.38 14.00
CA GLN A 454 3.16 -30.22 13.25
C GLN A 454 2.62 -28.97 13.94
N VAL A 455 3.35 -28.44 14.93
CA VAL A 455 3.03 -27.15 15.59
C VAL A 455 3.10 -26.00 14.60
#